data_AF-A0A0N1MXZ0-F1
#
_entry.id   AF-A0A0N1MXZ0-F1
#
_cell.length_a   1.000
_cell.length_b   1.000
_cell.length_c   1.000
_cell.angle_alpha   90.00
_cell.angle_beta   90.00
_cell.angle_gamma   90.00
#
_symmetry.space_group_name_H-M   'P 1'
#
loop_
_entity.id
_entity.type
_entity.pdbx_description
1 polymer ?
#
loop_
_entity_poly.entity_id
_entity_poly.type
_entity_poly.pdbx_seq_one_letter_code
_entity_poly.pdbx_strand_id
1 'polypeptide(L)'
;MASDRQIRIAAVSACLSLVRPVGMTEKETLDWLNVAVDTLADIPAHIVEDGARAARRRCDHHSKIVPAIIEETREALAWHNRPKTAPVLRLVAPDKLGEGEPLPDPETLMDSLKKLGLSAGFLVRGSDGRLEWAVDQESAA
;
A
#
# COMPACT_ATOMS: atom_id res chain seq x y z
N MET A 1 -14.69 3.33 9.66
CA MET A 1 -13.43 2.60 9.94
C MET A 1 -13.19 2.67 11.44
N ALA A 2 -12.79 1.57 12.08
CA ALA A 2 -12.45 1.58 13.50
C ALA A 2 -11.19 2.45 13.73
N SER A 3 -11.09 3.11 14.88
CA SER A 3 -9.90 3.89 15.21
C SER A 3 -8.72 2.99 15.59
N ASP A 4 -7.49 3.46 15.37
CA ASP A 4 -6.26 2.73 15.77
C ASP A 4 -6.29 2.28 17.24
N ARG A 5 -6.86 3.12 18.12
CA ARG A 5 -7.04 2.77 19.53
C ARG A 5 -8.01 1.59 19.71
N GLN A 6 -9.14 1.57 18.99
CA GLN A 6 -10.10 0.46 19.05
C GLN A 6 -9.48 -0.85 18.56
N ILE A 7 -8.65 -0.78 17.51
CA ILE A 7 -7.92 -1.94 16.98
C ILE A 7 -6.95 -2.49 18.05
N ARG A 8 -6.15 -1.62 18.69
CA ARG A 8 -5.24 -2.03 19.76
C ARG A 8 -6.00 -2.64 20.95
N ILE A 9 -7.11 -2.03 21.38
CA ILE A 9 -7.97 -2.57 22.45
C ILE A 9 -8.42 -3.98 22.10
N ALA A 10 -8.95 -4.19 20.89
CA ALA A 10 -9.43 -5.50 20.47
C ALA A 10 -8.31 -6.54 20.48
N ALA A 11 -7.13 -6.19 19.95
CA ALA A 11 -5.97 -7.07 19.87
C ALA A 11 -5.46 -7.49 21.26
N VAL A 12 -5.29 -6.52 22.17
CA VAL A 12 -4.79 -6.73 23.53
C VAL A 12 -5.85 -7.43 24.40
N SER A 13 -7.13 -7.09 24.25
CA SER A 13 -8.22 -7.77 24.97
C SER A 13 -8.28 -9.26 24.63
N ALA A 14 -8.10 -9.61 23.36
CA ALA A 14 -8.03 -11.01 22.94
C ALA A 14 -6.86 -11.77 23.58
N CYS A 15 -5.73 -11.10 23.85
CA CYS A 15 -4.62 -11.70 24.59
C CYS A 15 -4.97 -11.88 26.07
N LEU A 16 -5.52 -10.82 26.69
CA LEU A 16 -5.88 -10.85 28.10
C LEU A 16 -6.91 -11.93 28.40
N SER A 17 -7.90 -12.14 27.54
CA SER A 17 -8.92 -13.18 27.72
C SER A 17 -8.37 -14.60 27.88
N LEU A 18 -7.17 -14.89 27.37
CA LEU A 18 -6.53 -16.20 27.50
C LEU A 18 -5.83 -16.40 28.85
N VAL A 19 -5.37 -15.32 29.48
CA VAL A 19 -4.51 -15.35 30.67
C VAL A 19 -5.03 -14.45 31.80
N ARG A 20 -6.31 -14.08 31.74
CA ARG A 20 -6.97 -13.21 32.71
C ARG A 20 -6.93 -13.88 34.08
N PRO A 21 -6.36 -13.23 35.11
CA PRO A 21 -6.34 -13.79 36.46
C PRO A 21 -7.75 -14.00 37.01
N VAL A 22 -7.90 -15.08 37.76
CA VAL A 22 -9.09 -15.28 38.60
C VAL A 22 -9.15 -14.16 39.64
N GLY A 23 -10.31 -13.51 39.75
CA GLY A 23 -10.52 -12.40 40.70
C GLY A 23 -10.25 -11.01 40.12
N MET A 24 -9.71 -10.89 38.90
CA MET A 24 -9.59 -9.59 38.22
C MET A 24 -10.98 -9.05 37.89
N THR A 25 -11.37 -7.94 38.51
CA THR A 25 -12.65 -7.26 38.30
C THR A 25 -12.74 -6.64 36.90
N GLU A 26 -13.94 -6.27 36.47
CA GLU A 26 -14.14 -5.56 35.20
C GLU A 26 -13.43 -4.21 35.19
N LYS A 27 -13.45 -3.49 36.32
CA LYS A 27 -12.75 -2.21 36.47
C LYS A 27 -11.25 -2.38 36.30
N GLU A 28 -10.65 -3.34 36.99
CA GLU A 28 -9.20 -3.63 36.86
C GLU A 28 -8.84 -4.08 35.44
N THR A 29 -9.74 -4.84 34.79
CA THR A 29 -9.59 -5.24 33.39
C THR A 29 -9.52 -4.01 32.48
N LEU A 30 -10.43 -3.05 32.65
CA LEU A 30 -10.46 -1.81 31.87
C LEU A 30 -9.23 -0.93 32.15
N ASP A 31 -8.86 -0.78 33.43
CA ASP A 31 -7.69 0.00 33.83
C ASP A 31 -6.41 -0.59 33.22
N TRP A 32 -6.26 -1.92 33.27
CA TRP A 32 -5.14 -2.61 32.65
C TRP A 32 -5.12 -2.43 31.13
N LEU A 33 -6.27 -2.60 30.47
CA LEU A 33 -6.38 -2.45 29.01
C LEU A 33 -6.02 -1.03 28.54
N ASN A 34 -6.48 -0.01 29.26
CA ASN A 34 -6.17 1.38 28.94
C ASN A 34 -4.65 1.62 29.01
N VAL A 35 -4.01 1.22 30.11
CA VAL A 35 -2.55 1.38 30.28
C VAL A 35 -1.78 0.59 29.23
N ALA A 36 -2.18 -0.65 28.95
CA ALA A 36 -1.53 -1.49 27.96
C ALA A 36 -1.61 -0.89 26.54
N VAL A 37 -2.76 -0.35 26.16
CA VAL A 37 -2.96 0.28 24.85
C VAL A 37 -2.20 1.59 24.73
N ASP A 38 -2.19 2.40 25.78
CA ASP A 38 -1.43 3.65 25.80
C ASP A 38 0.08 3.39 25.75
N THR A 39 0.56 2.32 26.39
CA THR A 39 1.96 1.86 26.29
C THR A 39 2.36 1.47 24.87
N LEU A 40 1.40 1.00 24.06
CA LEU A 40 1.61 0.59 22.67
C LEU A 40 1.26 1.69 21.66
N ALA A 41 1.00 2.93 22.11
CA ALA A 41 0.50 4.01 21.28
C ALA A 41 1.46 4.40 20.14
N ASP A 42 2.77 4.28 20.37
CA ASP A 42 3.82 4.60 19.39
C ASP A 42 3.99 3.53 18.30
N ILE A 43 3.34 2.36 18.48
CA ILE A 43 3.39 1.26 17.52
C ILE A 43 2.12 1.31 16.66
N PRO A 44 2.23 1.37 15.31
CA PRO A 44 1.07 1.33 14.43
C PRO A 44 0.13 0.17 14.73
N ALA A 45 -1.18 0.41 14.70
CA ALA A 45 -2.18 -0.56 15.16
C ALA A 45 -2.08 -1.93 14.44
N HIS A 46 -1.84 -1.93 13.12
CA HIS A 46 -1.67 -3.15 12.33
C HIS A 46 -0.45 -3.98 12.78
N ILE A 47 0.64 -3.32 13.18
CA ILE A 47 1.84 -3.99 13.72
C ILE A 47 1.54 -4.57 15.10
N VAL A 48 0.79 -3.86 15.94
CA VAL A 48 0.33 -4.38 17.23
C VAL A 48 -0.54 -5.64 17.07
N GLU A 49 -1.40 -5.70 16.06
CA GLU A 49 -2.21 -6.89 15.78
C GLU A 49 -1.37 -8.13 15.44
N ASP A 50 -0.30 -7.96 14.66
CA ASP A 50 0.65 -9.03 14.36
C ASP A 50 1.37 -9.49 15.63
N GLY A 51 1.88 -8.55 16.43
CA GLY A 51 2.53 -8.85 17.71
C GLY A 51 1.60 -9.55 18.70
N ALA A 52 0.34 -9.11 18.79
CA ALA A 52 -0.68 -9.72 19.63
C ALA A 52 -0.99 -11.15 19.18
N ARG A 53 -1.02 -11.43 17.88
CA ARG A 53 -1.17 -12.80 17.34
C ARG A 53 -0.05 -13.73 17.81
N ALA A 54 1.18 -13.27 17.85
CA ALA A 54 2.31 -14.06 18.38
C ALA A 54 2.23 -14.21 19.91
N ALA A 55 1.93 -13.11 20.63
CA ALA A 55 1.82 -13.11 22.09
C ALA A 55 0.80 -14.14 22.59
N ARG A 56 -0.35 -14.28 21.91
CA ARG A 56 -1.38 -15.29 22.24
C ARG A 56 -0.89 -16.74 22.24
N ARG A 57 0.18 -17.05 21.50
CA ARG A 57 0.69 -18.42 21.38
C ARG A 57 1.65 -18.81 22.50
N ARG A 58 2.19 -17.83 23.25
CA ARG A 58 3.29 -18.06 24.20
C ARG A 58 3.14 -17.40 25.56
N CYS A 59 2.28 -16.40 25.69
CA CYS A 59 2.06 -15.75 26.98
C CYS A 59 1.20 -16.65 27.88
N ASP A 60 1.68 -16.90 29.08
CA ASP A 60 1.03 -17.64 30.15
C ASP A 60 0.51 -16.72 31.28
N HIS A 61 0.82 -15.43 31.20
CA HIS A 61 0.50 -14.45 32.23
C HIS A 61 0.27 -13.06 31.62
N HIS A 62 -0.73 -12.33 32.11
CA HIS A 62 -1.13 -11.01 31.60
C HIS A 62 0.03 -9.99 31.60
N SER A 63 0.90 -9.99 32.63
CA SER A 63 2.06 -9.08 32.69
C SER A 63 3.09 -9.30 31.57
N LYS A 64 3.07 -10.45 30.89
CA LYS A 64 3.98 -10.76 29.79
C LYS A 64 3.45 -10.33 28.41
N ILE A 65 2.17 -9.97 28.30
CA ILE A 65 1.52 -9.63 27.01
C ILE A 65 2.21 -8.42 26.35
N VAL A 66 2.28 -7.29 27.04
CA VAL A 66 2.84 -6.05 26.47
C VAL A 66 4.33 -6.20 26.12
N PRO A 67 5.20 -6.71 27.02
CA PRO A 67 6.59 -7.00 26.65
C PRO A 67 6.72 -7.95 25.46
N ALA A 68 5.84 -8.95 25.37
CA ALA A 68 5.84 -9.89 24.26
C ALA A 68 5.51 -9.23 22.92
N ILE A 69 4.50 -8.35 22.90
CA ILE A 69 4.13 -7.58 21.71
C ILE A 69 5.28 -6.66 21.31
N ILE A 70 5.88 -5.93 22.25
CA ILE A 70 7.01 -5.02 21.96
C ILE A 70 8.19 -5.77 21.35
N GLU A 71 8.53 -6.93 21.90
CA GLU A 71 9.64 -7.73 21.38
C GLU A 71 9.35 -8.25 19.96
N GLU A 72 8.15 -8.79 19.73
CA GLU A 72 7.77 -9.34 18.41
C GLU A 72 7.71 -8.27 17.32
N THR A 73 7.31 -7.05 17.70
CA THR A 73 7.06 -5.97 16.74
C THR A 73 8.30 -5.16 16.40
N ARG A 74 9.44 -5.39 17.07
CA ARG A 74 10.65 -4.58 16.92
C ARG A 74 11.13 -4.47 15.47
N GLU A 75 11.19 -5.59 14.75
CA GLU A 75 11.66 -5.61 13.36
C GLU A 75 10.66 -4.93 12.42
N ALA A 76 9.37 -5.24 12.56
CA ALA A 76 8.31 -4.63 11.76
C ALA A 76 8.25 -3.11 11.96
N LEU A 77 8.40 -2.64 13.21
CA LEU A 77 8.44 -1.22 13.54
C LEU A 77 9.70 -0.55 12.97
N ALA A 78 10.86 -1.21 13.05
CA ALA A 78 12.09 -0.70 12.46
C ALA A 78 11.96 -0.55 10.93
N TRP A 79 11.35 -1.54 10.27
CA TRP A 79 11.04 -1.46 8.84
C TRP A 79 10.05 -0.35 8.51
N HIS A 80 8.98 -0.22 9.31
CA HIS A 80 7.96 0.82 9.15
C HIS A 80 8.54 2.23 9.22
N ASN A 81 9.45 2.45 10.17
CA ASN A 81 10.07 3.75 10.42
C ASN A 81 11.28 4.03 9.51
N ARG A 82 11.69 3.06 8.70
CA ARG A 82 12.81 3.23 7.76
C ARG A 82 12.47 4.35 6.76
N PRO A 83 13.39 5.29 6.50
CA PRO A 83 13.21 6.26 5.43
C PRO A 83 12.98 5.54 4.10
N LYS A 84 11.79 5.72 3.53
CA LYS A 84 11.44 5.17 2.22
C LYS A 84 12.03 6.11 1.17
N THR A 85 13.20 5.78 0.64
CA THR A 85 13.72 6.48 -0.54
C THR A 85 12.71 6.28 -1.66
N ALA A 86 12.09 7.36 -2.13
CA ALA A 86 11.20 7.29 -3.28
C ALA A 86 12.00 6.65 -4.43
N PRO A 87 11.48 5.61 -5.10
CA PRO A 87 12.19 5.03 -6.22
C PRO A 87 12.41 6.13 -7.26
N VAL A 88 13.66 6.33 -7.67
CA VAL A 88 13.96 7.20 -8.81
C VAL A 88 13.45 6.45 -10.04
N LEU A 89 12.22 6.74 -10.45
CA LEU A 89 11.66 6.25 -11.70
C LEU A 89 12.52 6.84 -12.83
N ARG A 90 13.45 6.04 -13.36
CA ARG A 90 14.17 6.37 -14.57
C ARG A 90 13.36 5.85 -15.74
N LEU A 91 12.87 6.77 -16.57
CA LEU A 91 12.45 6.42 -17.91
C LEU A 91 13.69 5.96 -18.66
N VAL A 92 13.78 4.66 -18.95
CA VAL A 92 14.80 4.09 -19.81
C VAL A 92 14.16 3.91 -21.17
N ALA A 93 14.54 4.74 -22.13
CA ALA A 93 14.21 4.48 -23.52
C ALA A 93 14.90 3.17 -23.93
N PRO A 94 14.23 2.26 -24.66
CA PRO A 94 14.88 1.07 -25.16
C PRO A 94 16.03 1.47 -26.11
N ASP A 95 17.17 0.77 -26.01
CA ASP A 95 18.36 1.05 -26.83
C ASP A 95 18.10 0.91 -28.34
N LYS A 96 17.07 0.16 -28.69
CA LYS A 96 16.52 0.07 -30.04
C LYS A 96 15.00 0.10 -29.94
N LEU A 97 14.38 1.08 -30.59
CA LEU A 97 13.02 0.87 -31.08
C LEU A 97 13.11 -0.35 -32.00
N GLY A 98 12.32 -1.40 -31.73
CA GLY A 98 12.29 -2.56 -32.63
C GLY A 98 12.09 -2.09 -34.07
N GLU A 99 12.65 -2.82 -35.04
CA GLU A 99 12.33 -2.59 -36.46
C GLU A 99 10.81 -2.71 -36.59
N GLY A 100 10.15 -1.54 -36.59
CA GLY A 100 8.73 -1.45 -36.32
C GLY A 100 7.95 -2.13 -37.42
N GLU A 101 7.01 -2.99 -37.04
CA GLU A 101 5.87 -3.24 -37.93
C GLU A 101 5.32 -1.87 -38.36
N PRO A 102 5.02 -1.69 -39.67
CA PRO A 102 4.48 -0.43 -40.14
C PRO A 102 3.25 -0.07 -39.30
N LEU A 103 3.13 1.21 -38.94
CA LEU A 103 1.96 1.66 -38.21
C LEU A 103 0.70 1.19 -38.94
N PRO A 104 -0.31 0.67 -38.21
CA PRO A 104 -1.54 0.22 -38.82
C PRO A 104 -2.18 1.39 -39.57
N ASP A 105 -2.86 1.07 -40.67
CA ASP A 105 -3.62 2.05 -41.44
C ASP A 105 -4.60 2.78 -40.50
N PRO A 106 -4.57 4.13 -40.41
CA PRO A 106 -5.46 4.91 -39.56
C PRO A 106 -6.94 4.57 -39.70
N GLU A 107 -7.38 4.13 -40.87
CA GLU A 107 -8.77 3.76 -41.10
C GLU A 107 -9.19 2.46 -40.41
N THR A 108 -8.23 1.60 -40.10
CA THR A 108 -8.47 0.33 -39.41
C THR A 108 -8.51 0.47 -37.88
N LEU A 109 -8.19 1.67 -37.36
CA LEU A 109 -8.21 1.95 -35.92
C LEU A 109 -9.64 1.96 -35.36
N MET A 110 -9.75 1.67 -34.07
CA MET A 110 -11.00 1.84 -33.32
C MET A 110 -11.41 3.33 -33.26
N ASP A 111 -12.71 3.61 -33.23
CA ASP A 111 -13.23 5.00 -33.22
C ASP A 111 -12.71 5.85 -32.05
N SER A 112 -12.48 5.24 -30.89
CA SER A 112 -11.89 5.91 -29.73
C SER A 112 -10.46 6.38 -30.01
N LEU A 113 -9.66 5.56 -30.71
CA LEU A 113 -8.31 5.88 -31.11
C LEU A 113 -8.27 6.90 -32.25
N LYS A 114 -9.20 6.83 -33.20
CA LYS A 114 -9.36 7.86 -34.26
C LYS A 114 -9.64 9.23 -33.65
N LYS A 115 -10.58 9.32 -32.70
CA LYS A 115 -10.92 10.57 -32.00
C LYS A 115 -9.75 11.10 -31.17
N LEU A 116 -9.07 10.22 -30.44
CA LEU A 116 -7.90 10.60 -29.66
C LEU A 116 -6.76 11.09 -30.55
N GLY A 117 -6.46 10.39 -31.65
CA GLY A 117 -5.43 10.76 -32.62
C GLY A 117 -5.70 12.11 -33.28
N LEU A 118 -6.94 12.37 -33.70
CA LEU A 118 -7.35 13.68 -34.24
C LEU A 118 -7.26 14.79 -33.17
N SER A 119 -7.64 14.50 -31.92
CA SER A 119 -7.58 15.47 -30.82
C SER A 119 -6.15 15.79 -30.39
N ALA A 120 -5.24 14.82 -30.47
CA ALA A 120 -3.85 14.96 -30.04
C ALA A 120 -2.91 15.37 -31.18
N GLY A 121 -3.42 15.46 -32.42
CA GLY A 121 -2.66 15.87 -33.61
C GLY A 121 -1.83 14.76 -34.27
N PHE A 122 -1.98 13.50 -33.84
CA PHE A 122 -1.30 12.35 -34.44
C PHE A 122 -1.95 11.87 -35.75
N LEU A 123 -3.22 12.21 -35.97
CA LEU A 123 -3.95 11.93 -37.20
C LEU A 123 -4.44 13.23 -37.82
N VAL A 124 -4.37 13.32 -39.15
CA VAL A 124 -4.93 14.41 -39.95
C VAL A 124 -5.91 13.86 -40.97
N ARG A 125 -6.86 14.69 -41.41
CA ARG A 125 -7.70 14.37 -42.57
C ARG A 125 -7.00 14.86 -43.83
N GLY A 126 -6.67 13.92 -44.72
CA GLY A 126 -6.14 14.22 -46.04
C GLY A 126 -7.14 14.96 -46.91
N SER A 127 -6.66 15.50 -48.03
CA SER A 127 -7.49 16.23 -49.00
C SER A 127 -8.56 15.36 -49.67
N ASP A 128 -8.38 14.04 -49.63
CA ASP A 128 -9.32 13.01 -50.12
C ASP A 128 -10.35 12.56 -49.07
N GLY A 129 -10.27 13.10 -47.85
CA GLY A 129 -11.17 12.80 -46.74
C GLY A 129 -10.77 11.58 -45.89
N ARG A 130 -9.65 10.91 -46.21
CA ARG A 130 -9.12 9.77 -45.44
C ARG A 130 -8.27 10.23 -44.26
N LEU A 131 -8.16 9.38 -43.24
CA LEU A 131 -7.27 9.60 -42.11
C LEU A 131 -5.84 9.19 -42.47
N GLU A 132 -4.90 10.10 -42.23
CA GLU A 132 -3.47 9.89 -42.43
C GLU A 132 -2.71 10.17 -41.13
N TRP A 133 -1.60 9.45 -40.90
CA TRP A 133 -0.70 9.77 -39.79
C TRP A 133 -0.05 11.13 -40.04
N ALA A 134 -0.04 11.99 -39.02
CA ALA A 134 0.70 13.25 -39.09
C ALA A 134 2.19 12.93 -39.23
N VAL A 135 2.76 13.15 -40.42
CA VAL A 135 4.20 13.02 -40.66
C VAL A 135 4.88 14.25 -40.09
N ASP A 136 5.86 14.06 -39.20
CA ASP A 136 6.74 15.14 -38.76
C ASP A 136 7.42 15.77 -39.99
N GLN A 137 7.06 17.01 -40.32
CA GLN A 137 7.86 17.82 -41.24
C GLN A 137 9.12 18.29 -40.51
N GLU A 138 10.06 17.38 -40.26
CA GLU A 138 11.44 17.74 -39.90
C GLU A 138 12.39 16.57 -40.22
N SER A 139 12.67 16.39 -41.51
CA SER A 139 13.83 15.63 -42.02
C SER A 139 14.19 16.15 -43.41
N ALA A 140 14.52 17.44 -43.47
CA ALA A 140 15.21 18.06 -44.60
C ALA A 140 16.15 19.16 -44.10
N ALA A 141 17.31 18.74 -43.60
CA ALA A 141 18.54 19.52 -43.56
C ALA A 141 19.73 18.55 -43.61
#